data_AF-A0A3B9LGG3-F1
#
_entry.id   AF-A0A3B9LGG3-F1
#
_cell.length_a   1.000
_cell.length_b   1.000
_cell.length_c   1.000
_cell.angle_alpha   90.00
_cell.angle_beta   90.00
_cell.angle_gamma   90.00
#
_symmetry.space_group_name_H-M   'P 1'
#
loop_
_entity.id
_entity.type
_entity.pdbx_description
1 polymer ?
#
loop_
_entity_poly.entity_id
_entity_poly.type
_entity_poly.pdbx_seq_one_letter_code
_entity_poly.pdbx_strand_id
1 'polypeptide(L)'
;MPDIIHFSRNMNRHAIFTLIMSILLAQRAMLAAPPERSISPSRQFIVYGADAKLRGAVSDLAEATKTNILALLQKPDGWKTPIVVNLQLAQANLPE
;
A
#
# COMPACT_ATOMS: atom_id res chain seq x y z
N MET A 1 51.35 28.17 -1.41
CA MET A 1 50.21 27.72 -0.59
C MET A 1 49.02 27.41 -1.50
N PRO A 2 48.80 26.14 -1.91
CA PRO A 2 47.72 25.78 -2.82
C PRO A 2 46.75 24.74 -2.21
N ASP A 3 46.14 25.00 -1.04
CA ASP A 3 45.27 24.01 -0.37
C ASP A 3 43.77 24.35 -0.35
N ILE A 4 43.37 25.55 -0.78
CA ILE A 4 41.98 26.00 -0.65
C ILE A 4 41.12 25.55 -1.86
N ILE A 5 41.69 25.52 -3.06
CA ILE A 5 40.94 25.23 -4.30
C ILE A 5 40.60 23.74 -4.43
N HIS A 6 41.50 22.84 -4.00
CA HIS A 6 41.26 21.39 -4.06
C HIS A 6 40.23 20.93 -3.00
N PHE A 7 40.23 21.54 -1.82
CA PHE A 7 39.28 21.28 -0.74
C PHE A 7 37.84 21.71 -1.11
N SER A 8 37.68 22.91 -1.66
CA SER A 8 36.38 23.42 -2.12
C SER A 8 35.74 22.55 -3.21
N ARG A 9 36.55 22.06 -4.16
CA ARG A 9 36.06 21.18 -5.24
C ARG A 9 35.62 19.81 -4.74
N ASN A 10 36.24 19.30 -3.68
CA ASN A 10 35.87 18.02 -3.06
C ASN A 10 34.59 18.14 -2.22
N MET A 11 34.45 19.24 -1.47
CA MET A 11 33.25 19.54 -0.67
C MET A 11 31.99 19.70 -1.54
N ASN A 12 32.12 20.34 -2.71
CA ASN A 12 31.00 20.48 -3.65
C ASN A 12 30.57 19.12 -4.25
N ARG A 13 31.51 18.20 -4.48
CA ARG A 13 31.20 16.83 -4.95
C ARG A 13 30.45 16.02 -3.91
N HIS A 14 30.87 16.12 -2.65
CA HIS A 14 30.17 15.46 -1.54
C HIS A 14 28.77 16.05 -1.33
N ALA A 15 28.63 17.37 -1.37
CA ALA A 15 27.33 18.04 -1.25
C ALA A 15 26.36 17.67 -2.39
N ILE A 16 26.86 17.57 -3.63
CA ILE A 16 26.05 17.12 -4.77
C ILE A 16 25.66 15.66 -4.62
N PHE A 17 26.59 14.79 -4.20
CA PHE A 17 26.32 13.37 -4.00
C PHE A 17 25.30 13.14 -2.88
N THR A 18 25.43 13.83 -1.74
CA THR A 18 24.46 13.74 -0.65
C THR A 18 23.10 14.24 -1.09
N LEU A 19 23.02 15.37 -1.81
CA LEU A 19 21.76 15.89 -2.34
C LEU A 19 21.06 14.88 -3.27
N ILE A 20 21.80 14.28 -4.21
CA ILE A 20 21.26 13.26 -5.12
C ILE A 20 20.77 12.03 -4.33
N MET A 21 21.54 11.55 -3.35
CA MET A 21 21.14 10.43 -2.51
C MET A 21 19.90 10.73 -1.67
N SER A 22 19.77 11.95 -1.13
CA SER A 22 18.57 12.39 -0.41
C SER A 22 17.33 12.39 -1.31
N ILE A 23 17.46 12.90 -2.54
CA ILE A 23 16.36 12.93 -3.51
C ILE A 23 15.94 11.51 -3.90
N LEU A 24 16.90 10.62 -4.18
CA LEU A 24 16.61 9.22 -4.51
C LEU A 24 15.93 8.47 -3.36
N LEU A 25 16.36 8.72 -2.12
CA LEU A 25 15.75 8.10 -0.93
C LEU A 25 14.33 8.62 -0.69
N ALA A 26 14.10 9.92 -0.86
CA ALA A 26 12.78 10.53 -0.74
C ALA A 26 11.80 10.01 -1.81
N GLN A 27 12.25 9.87 -3.06
CA GLN A 27 11.43 9.30 -4.14
C GLN A 27 11.04 7.85 -3.88
N ARG A 28 11.96 7.04 -3.35
CA ARG A 28 11.68 5.64 -2.98
C ARG A 28 10.66 5.55 -1.85
N ALA A 29 10.74 6.43 -0.85
CA ALA A 29 9.76 6.47 0.23
C ALA A 29 8.35 6.85 -0.27
N MET A 30 8.24 7.74 -1.25
CA MET A 30 6.94 8.10 -1.86
C MET A 30 6.32 6.95 -2.68
N LEU A 31 7.15 6.15 -3.36
CA LEU A 31 6.70 4.95 -4.10
C LEU A 31 6.31 3.79 -3.19
N ALA A 32 6.74 3.79 -1.92
CA ALA A 32 6.46 2.75 -0.94
C ALA A 32 5.21 3.03 -0.08
N ALA A 33 4.34 3.96 -0.50
CA ALA A 33 3.08 4.19 0.19
C ALA A 33 2.28 2.87 0.27
N PRO A 34 1.70 2.53 1.44
CA PRO A 34 0.87 1.34 1.57
C PRO A 34 -0.22 1.33 0.50
N PRO A 35 -0.48 0.18 -0.14
CA PRO A 35 -1.51 0.11 -1.16
C PRO A 35 -2.84 0.59 -0.61
N GLU A 36 -3.53 1.43 -1.39
CA GLU A 36 -4.83 1.95 -0.99
C GLU A 36 -5.81 0.81 -0.74
N ARG A 37 -6.56 0.93 0.37
CA ARG A 37 -7.50 -0.10 0.79
C ARG A 37 -8.76 0.46 1.42
N SER A 38 -9.82 -0.34 1.34
CA SER A 38 -11.03 -0.18 2.13
C SER A 38 -11.20 -1.39 3.05
N ILE A 39 -11.58 -1.14 4.30
CA ILE A 39 -11.89 -2.20 5.26
C ILE A 39 -13.40 -2.18 5.49
N SER A 40 -14.02 -3.34 5.35
CA SER A 40 -15.47 -3.47 5.50
C SER A 40 -15.92 -3.24 6.96
N PRO A 41 -17.19 -2.90 7.21
CA PRO A 41 -17.70 -2.66 8.56
C PRO A 41 -17.48 -3.83 9.53
N SER A 42 -17.62 -5.08 9.08
CA SER A 42 -17.34 -6.26 9.92
C SER A 42 -15.84 -6.53 10.12
N ARG A 43 -14.98 -5.77 9.44
CA ARG A 43 -13.51 -5.97 9.35
C ARG A 43 -13.10 -7.32 8.76
N GLN A 44 -14.02 -8.01 8.10
CA GLN A 44 -13.73 -9.31 7.49
C GLN A 44 -13.28 -9.22 6.05
N PHE A 45 -13.45 -8.06 5.40
CA PHE A 45 -12.94 -7.85 4.05
C PHE A 45 -11.98 -6.67 4.02
N ILE A 46 -10.82 -6.89 3.43
CA ILE A 46 -9.82 -5.86 3.14
C ILE A 46 -9.69 -5.81 1.61
N VAL A 47 -10.15 -4.72 1.01
CA VAL A 47 -10.18 -4.57 -0.45
C VAL A 47 -9.08 -3.61 -0.87
N TYR A 48 -8.12 -4.09 -1.67
CA TYR A 48 -7.05 -3.29 -2.27
C TYR A 48 -7.39 -2.89 -3.71
N GLY A 49 -6.98 -1.70 -4.14
CA GLY A 49 -7.26 -1.18 -5.49
C GLY A 49 -6.98 0.31 -5.58
N ALA A 50 -6.87 0.89 -6.77
CA ALA A 50 -6.66 2.34 -6.91
C ALA A 50 -7.96 3.17 -6.87
N ASP A 51 -9.09 2.59 -7.28
CA ASP A 51 -10.38 3.29 -7.32
C ASP A 51 -11.15 3.11 -6.00
N ALA A 52 -11.33 4.18 -5.24
CA ALA A 52 -12.04 4.17 -3.96
C ALA A 52 -13.52 3.76 -4.07
N LYS A 53 -14.20 4.17 -5.14
CA LYS A 53 -15.61 3.84 -5.36
C LYS A 53 -15.76 2.35 -5.68
N LEU A 54 -14.85 1.82 -6.50
CA LEU A 54 -14.83 0.39 -6.80
C LEU A 54 -14.51 -0.44 -5.55
N ARG A 55 -13.51 -0.04 -4.75
CA ARG A 55 -13.20 -0.72 -3.48
C ARG A 55 -14.39 -0.72 -2.53
N GLY A 56 -15.10 0.40 -2.43
CA GLY A 56 -16.32 0.52 -1.62
C GLY A 56 -17.41 -0.44 -2.09
N ALA A 57 -17.74 -0.42 -3.38
CA ALA A 57 -18.76 -1.31 -3.95
C ALA A 57 -18.44 -2.80 -3.76
N VAL A 58 -17.17 -3.20 -3.91
CA VAL A 58 -16.73 -4.58 -3.67
C VAL A 58 -16.83 -4.95 -2.18
N SER A 59 -16.47 -4.02 -1.28
CA SER A 59 -16.62 -4.22 0.17
C SER A 59 -18.08 -4.44 0.55
N ASP A 60 -19.00 -3.61 0.03
CA ASP A 60 -20.44 -3.72 0.31
C ASP A 60 -21.02 -5.04 -0.23
N LEU A 61 -20.62 -5.43 -1.45
CA LEU A 61 -21.04 -6.70 -2.04
C LEU A 61 -20.54 -7.91 -1.23
N ALA A 62 -19.31 -7.85 -0.73
CA ALA A 62 -18.74 -8.93 0.08
C ALA A 62 -19.49 -9.10 1.41
N GLU A 63 -19.82 -7.99 2.09
CA GLU A 63 -20.63 -8.02 3.32
C GLU A 63 -22.04 -8.58 3.09
N ALA A 64 -22.70 -8.14 2.02
CA ALA A 64 -24.02 -8.64 1.65
C ALA A 64 -23.98 -10.14 1.32
N THR A 65 -22.97 -10.57 0.57
CA THR A 65 -22.79 -11.97 0.18
C THR A 65 -22.55 -12.86 1.39
N LYS A 66 -21.67 -12.45 2.31
CA LYS A 66 -21.43 -13.15 3.57
C LYS A 66 -22.72 -13.27 4.39
N THR A 67 -23.43 -12.17 4.58
CA THR A 67 -24.70 -12.15 5.35
C THR A 67 -25.71 -13.12 4.75
N ASN A 68 -25.86 -13.11 3.44
CA ASN A 68 -26.77 -14.00 2.72
C ASN A 68 -26.37 -15.46 2.88
N ILE A 69 -25.09 -15.79 2.72
CA ILE A 69 -24.59 -17.17 2.86
C ILE A 69 -24.78 -17.68 4.30
N LEU A 70 -24.43 -16.88 5.31
CA LEU A 70 -24.62 -17.27 6.72
C LEU A 70 -26.09 -17.49 7.06
N ALA A 71 -26.98 -16.64 6.56
CA ALA A 71 -28.43 -16.79 6.73
C ALA A 71 -28.94 -18.08 6.06
N LEU A 72 -28.53 -18.34 4.81
CA LEU A 72 -28.89 -19.56 4.08
C LEU A 72 -28.41 -20.83 4.79
N LEU A 73 -27.21 -20.80 5.36
CA LEU A 73 -26.62 -21.92 6.09
C LEU A 73 -27.10 -22.01 7.54
N GLN A 74 -27.88 -21.05 8.03
CA GLN A 74 -28.27 -20.90 9.43
C GLN A 74 -27.07 -20.97 10.39
N LYS A 75 -25.95 -20.36 9.98
CA LYS A 75 -24.72 -20.33 10.77
C LYS A 75 -24.52 -18.93 11.36
N PRO A 76 -24.05 -18.85 12.62
CA PRO A 76 -23.60 -17.58 13.16
C PRO A 76 -22.33 -17.11 12.42
N ASP A 77 -22.08 -15.82 12.46
CA ASP A 77 -20.84 -15.25 11.99
C ASP A 77 -19.67 -15.65 12.92
N GLY A 78 -18.85 -16.57 12.44
CA GLY A 78 -17.71 -17.13 13.17
C GLY A 78 -16.37 -16.92 12.47
N TRP A 79 -16.30 -16.03 11.49
CA TRP A 79 -15.07 -15.82 10.71
C TRP A 79 -14.01 -15.13 11.57
N LYS A 80 -12.85 -15.77 11.67
CA LYS A 80 -11.70 -15.26 12.45
C LYS A 80 -10.63 -14.62 11.56
N THR A 81 -10.52 -15.07 10.32
CA THR A 81 -9.50 -14.65 9.37
C THR A 81 -10.13 -13.71 8.35
N PRO A 82 -9.66 -12.45 8.23
CA PRO A 82 -10.10 -11.55 7.19
C PRO A 82 -9.76 -12.08 5.80
N ILE A 83 -10.63 -11.82 4.82
CA ILE A 83 -10.42 -12.10 3.41
C ILE A 83 -9.85 -10.86 2.74
N VAL A 84 -8.71 -11.03 2.07
CA VAL A 84 -8.09 -10.00 1.25
C VAL A 84 -8.62 -10.11 -0.18
N VAL A 85 -9.16 -9.03 -0.72
CA VAL A 85 -9.60 -8.91 -2.11
C VAL A 85 -8.69 -7.91 -2.81
N ASN A 86 -7.88 -8.38 -3.75
CA ASN A 86 -6.98 -7.52 -4.50
C ASN A 86 -7.54 -7.25 -5.90
N LEU A 87 -7.92 -6.00 -6.17
CA LEU A 87 -8.43 -5.56 -7.47
C LEU A 87 -7.31 -5.15 -8.43
N GLN A 88 -6.05 -5.14 -7.98
CA GLN A 88 -4.89 -4.85 -8.81
C GLN A 88 -4.41 -6.13 -9.50
N LEU A 89 -4.62 -6.22 -10.82
CA LEU A 89 -4.20 -7.36 -11.64
C LEU A 89 -2.73 -7.74 -11.47
N ALA A 90 -1.83 -6.75 -11.30
CA ALA A 90 -0.39 -6.98 -11.21
C ALA A 90 0.07 -7.53 -9.85
N GLN A 91 -0.71 -7.34 -8.79
CA GLN A 91 -0.34 -7.69 -7.41
C GLN A 91 -1.17 -8.84 -6.82
N ALA A 92 -2.10 -9.41 -7.60
CA ALA A 92 -3.14 -10.30 -7.08
C ALA A 92 -2.65 -11.58 -6.37
N ASN A 93 -1.37 -11.96 -6.48
CA ASN A 93 -0.83 -13.21 -5.93
C ASN A 93 0.60 -13.12 -5.36
N LEU A 94 1.11 -11.92 -5.07
CA LEU A 94 2.45 -11.79 -4.48
C LEU A 94 2.37 -11.86 -2.95
N PRO A 95 3.20 -12.66 -2.27
CA PRO A 95 3.30 -12.64 -0.82
C PRO A 95 3.81 -11.27 -0.35
N GLU A 96 3.35 -10.88 0.84
CA GLU A 96 3.75 -9.66 1.55
C GLU A 96 5.18 -9.70 2.10
#